data_AF-A0A431FZW0-F1
#
_entry.id   AF-A0A431FZW0-F1
#
_cell.length_a   1.000
_cell.length_b   1.000
_cell.length_c   1.000
_cell.angle_alpha   90.00
_cell.angle_beta   90.00
_cell.angle_gamma   90.00
#
_symmetry.space_group_name_H-M   'P 1'
#
loop_
_entity.id
_entity.type
_entity.pdbx_description
1 polymer ?
#
loop_
_entity_poly.entity_id
_entity_poly.type
_entity_poly.pdbx_seq_one_letter_code
_entity_poly.pdbx_strand_id
1 'polypeptide(L)' 'MKNIVLGGGCFWCVEAVFERLKGVIDTEVGYSGGNPNPSYESVCNGDGNIEVVKINYD' A
#
# COMPACT_ATOMS: atom_id res chain seq x y z
N MET A 1 -7.05 17.23 -3.51
CA MET A 1 -7.06 15.83 -3.04
C MET A 1 -6.98 14.87 -4.22
N LYS A 2 -5.76 14.37 -4.44
CA LYS A 2 -5.43 13.32 -5.40
C LYS A 2 -5.04 12.07 -4.61
N ASN A 3 -5.11 10.92 -5.26
CA ASN A 3 -4.60 9.68 -4.68
C ASN A 3 -3.76 8.91 -5.70
N ILE A 4 -2.83 8.12 -5.17
CA ILE A 4 -2.02 7.18 -5.93
C ILE A 4 -1.83 5.90 -5.10
N VAL A 5 -1.73 4.76 -5.78
CA VAL A 5 -1.42 3.46 -5.16
C VAL A 5 -0.06 3.01 -5.68
N LEU A 6 0.87 2.74 -4.78
CA LEU A 6 2.25 2.38 -5.11
C LEU A 6 2.64 1.03 -4.48
N GLY A 7 3.22 0.15 -5.30
CA GLY A 7 3.92 -1.05 -4.84
C GLY A 7 5.42 -0.80 -4.77
N GLY A 8 6.04 -1.05 -3.62
CA GLY A 8 7.43 -0.65 -3.35
C GLY A 8 8.21 -1.59 -2.44
N GLY A 9 7.76 -2.84 -2.27
CA GLY A 9 8.29 -3.76 -1.26
C GLY A 9 7.43 -3.74 0.00
N CYS A 10 8.05 -3.97 1.17
CA CYS A 10 7.33 -4.06 2.44
C CYS A 10 6.55 -2.77 2.72
N PHE A 11 5.23 -2.86 2.76
CA PHE A 11 4.35 -1.69 2.90
C PHE A 11 4.56 -0.89 4.19
N TRP A 12 5.06 -1.50 5.28
CA TRP A 12 5.37 -0.82 6.54
C TRP A 12 6.54 0.16 6.37
N CYS A 13 7.54 -0.24 5.58
CA CYS A 13 8.67 0.62 5.27
C CYS A 13 8.26 1.75 4.33
N VAL A 14 7.41 1.45 3.35
CA VAL A 14 6.97 2.43 2.35
C VAL A 14 6.03 3.47 2.99
N GLU A 15 5.02 3.02 3.73
CA GLU A 15 4.07 3.87 4.46
C GLU A 15 4.80 4.86 5.38
N ALA A 16 5.69 4.35 6.24
CA ALA A 16 6.42 5.18 7.21
C ALA A 16 7.26 6.30 6.57
N VAL A 17 7.68 6.14 5.31
CA VAL A 17 8.37 7.18 4.55
C VAL A 17 7.36 8.23 4.06
N PHE A 18 6.23 7.81 3.50
CA PHE A 18 5.21 8.71 2.94
C PHE A 18 4.47 9.52 4.00
N GLU A 19 4.18 8.93 5.16
CA GLU A 19 3.54 9.63 6.30
C GLU A 19 4.29 10.90 6.73
N ARG A 20 5.61 10.97 6.46
CA ARG A 20 6.46 12.09 6.87
C ARG A 20 6.63 13.16 5.78
N LEU A 21 6.13 12.92 4.57
CA LEU A 21 6.29 13.86 3.47
C LEU A 21 5.30 15.01 3.56
N LYS A 22 5.80 16.24 3.40
CA LYS A 22 4.96 17.43 3.34
C LYS A 22 3.98 17.33 2.16
N GLY A 23 2.69 17.49 2.45
CA GLY A 23 1.62 17.44 1.45
C GLY A 23 0.95 16.07 1.34
N VAL A 24 1.49 15.03 2.00
CA VAL A 24 0.74 13.81 2.27
C VAL A 24 -0.24 14.08 3.41
N ILE A 25 -1.50 13.74 3.17
CA ILE A 25 -2.60 13.96 4.11
C ILE A 25 -2.85 12.69 4.91
N ASP A 26 -2.81 11.54 4.23
CA ASP A 26 -3.17 10.24 4.78
C ASP A 26 -2.58 9.10 3.94
N THR A 27 -2.34 7.95 4.57
CA THR A 27 -1.84 6.73 3.94
C THR A 27 -2.60 5.51 4.45
N GLU A 28 -2.82 4.55 3.55
CA GLU A 28 -3.43 3.27 3.88
C GLU A 28 -2.62 2.13 3.25
N VAL A 29 -2.28 1.09 4.02
CA VAL A 29 -1.68 -0.14 3.49
C VAL A 29 -2.73 -1.11 2.98
N GLY A 30 -2.36 -1.91 1.98
CA GLY A 30 -3.23 -2.96 1.48
C GLY A 30 -2.55 -3.86 0.46
N TYR A 31 -3.38 -4.60 -0.28
CA TYR A 31 -2.95 -5.55 -1.29
C TYR A 31 -3.64 -5.27 -2.63
N SER A 32 -2.92 -5.44 -3.74
CA SER A 32 -3.47 -5.22 -5.07
C SER A 32 -2.86 -6.16 -6.11
N GLY A 33 -3.53 -6.31 -7.26
CA GLY A 33 -3.04 -7.07 -8.41
C GLY A 33 -3.47 -8.54 -8.48
N GLY A 34 -3.98 -9.12 -7.38
CA GLY A 34 -4.45 -10.50 -7.33
C GLY A 34 -5.95 -10.64 -7.07
N ASN A 35 -6.31 -11.71 -6.35
CA ASN A 35 -7.71 -12.01 -6.01
C ASN A 35 -8.27 -11.06 -4.93
N PRO A 36 -9.59 -10.76 -4.96
CA PRO A 36 -10.22 -9.87 -4.00
C PRO A 36 -10.27 -10.45 -2.58
N ASN A 37 -10.27 -9.56 -1.58
CA ASN A 37 -10.29 -9.88 -0.15
C ASN A 37 -9.18 -10.85 0.31
N PRO A 38 -7.90 -10.62 -0.05
CA PRO A 38 -6.82 -11.49 0.41
C PRO A 38 -6.54 -11.30 1.91
N SER A 39 -6.08 -12.36 2.56
CA SER A 39 -5.46 -12.26 3.90
C SER A 39 -3.95 -12.06 3.77
N TYR A 40 -3.30 -11.54 4.81
CA TYR A 40 -1.84 -11.39 4.82
C TYR A 40 -1.12 -12.72 4.53
N GLU A 41 -1.59 -13.81 5.16
CA GLU A 41 -1.02 -15.15 5.00
C GLU A 41 -1.18 -15.64 3.55
N SER A 42 -2.30 -15.35 2.90
CA SER A 42 -2.53 -15.69 1.50
C SER A 42 -1.51 -15.00 0.58
N VAL A 43 -1.27 -13.70 0.81
CA VAL A 43 -0.29 -12.92 0.05
C VAL A 43 1.12 -13.44 0.28
N CYS A 44 1.51 -13.73 1.53
CA CYS A 44 2.82 -14.33 1.83
C CYS A 44 3.03 -15.70 1.18
N ASN A 45 1.95 -16.44 0.90
CA ASN A 45 1.99 -17.73 0.20
C ASN A 45 1.89 -17.61 -1.33
N GLY A 46 1.83 -16.39 -1.88
CA GLY A 46 1.90 -16.15 -3.33
C GLY A 46 0.56 -16.23 -4.05
N ASP A 47 -0.49 -15.61 -3.51
CA ASP A 47 -1.83 -15.54 -4.16
C ASP A 47 -1.94 -14.57 -5.35
N GLY A 48 -0.83 -13.94 -5.73
CA GLY A 48 -0.71 -12.99 -6.84
C GLY A 48 -0.94 -11.53 -6.47
N ASN A 49 -1.38 -11.24 -5.25
CA ASN A 49 -1.40 -9.87 -4.75
C ASN A 49 0.00 -9.39 -4.37
N ILE A 50 0.21 -8.08 -4.42
CA ILE A 50 1.40 -7.40 -3.92
C ILE A 50 1.04 -6.40 -2.83
N GLU A 51 1.96 -6.18 -1.90
CA GLU A 51 1.87 -5.12 -0.90
C GLU A 51 1.91 -3.74 -1.57
N VAL A 52 0.94 -2.89 -1.22
CA VAL A 52 0.81 -1.53 -1.74
C VAL A 52 0.49 -0.54 -0.64
N VAL A 53 0.79 0.73 -0.91
CA VAL A 53 0.38 1.88 -0.09
C VAL A 53 -0.45 2.81 -0.95
N LYS A 54 -1.66 3.13 -0.49
CA LYS A 54 -2.51 4.19 -1.04
C LYS A 54 -2.16 5.49 -0.33
N ILE A 55 -1.86 6.53 -1.09
CA ILE A 55 -1.41 7.83 -0.57
C ILE A 55 -2.41 8.89 -1.01
N ASN A 56 -3.01 9.57 -0.04
CA ASN A 56 -3.87 10.73 -0.27
C ASN A 56 -3.04 12.00 -0.06
N TYR A 57 -3.02 12.90 -1.06
CA TYR A 57 -2.19 14.11 -1.05
C TYR A 57 -2.89 15.29 -1.73
N ASP A 58 -2.41 16.50 -1.44
CA ASP A 58 -2.95 17.75 -2.00
C ASP A 58 -2.40 18.09 -3.39
#